data_AF-A0A8J7TW24-F1
#
_entry.id   AF-A0A8J7TW24-F1
#
_cell.length_a   1.000
_cell.length_b   1.000
_cell.length_c   1.000
_cell.angle_alpha   90.00
_cell.angle_beta   90.00
_cell.angle_gamma   90.00
#
_symmetry.space_group_name_H-M   'P 1'
#
loop_
_entity.id
_entity.type
_entity.pdbx_description
1 polymer ?
#
loop_
_entity_poly.entity_id
_entity_poly.type
_entity_poly.pdbx_seq_one_letter_code
_entity_poly.pdbx_strand_id
1 'polypeptide(L)'
;MPDTDPPKFEDAAQAYELDRVAERRSRVHSPRDKEGRPTVGAEAWKLPKDDAGKYEPLRADLVGLAFSGGGIRSATFNLGILQALGRLKLLTRLDYLSTVSGGGYIGGWLAAWIRRADEPGPPSRPKWTAVEAVQSHLDPRTNRMKVGDPHAGPGTESEPETVHHLRAHSRYLAPRFGLFSVDFWTLIAIYVRNLFINLLVVAPAALLLALTARVVVAAFARLAPGSPLLGWVLFGAFVVLLLGAHVAVRR
;
A
#
# COMPACT_ATOMS: atom_id res chain seq x y z
N MET A 1 -0.74 50.89 11.67
CA MET A 1 -0.40 49.46 11.81
C MET A 1 -0.27 48.91 10.42
N PRO A 2 0.80 48.16 10.07
CA PRO A 2 0.83 47.50 8.78
C PRO A 2 -0.33 46.49 8.76
N ASP A 3 -1.23 46.70 7.81
CA ASP A 3 -2.31 45.81 7.44
C ASP A 3 -1.66 44.54 6.87
N THR A 4 -1.62 43.49 7.68
CA THR A 4 -1.15 42.19 7.21
C THR A 4 -2.30 41.23 7.39
N ASP A 5 -2.99 40.97 6.28
CA ASP A 5 -3.92 39.85 6.19
C ASP A 5 -3.24 38.61 6.77
N PRO A 6 -3.96 37.80 7.58
CA PRO A 6 -3.41 36.57 8.11
C PRO A 6 -2.88 35.71 6.95
N PRO A 7 -1.72 35.04 7.14
CA PRO A 7 -1.15 34.20 6.10
C PRO A 7 -2.19 33.18 5.63
N LYS A 8 -2.22 32.93 4.32
CA LYS A 8 -3.10 31.91 3.75
C LYS A 8 -2.82 30.57 4.44
N PHE A 9 -3.86 29.79 4.69
CA PHE A 9 -3.76 28.51 5.39
C PHE A 9 -2.67 27.60 4.81
N GLU A 10 -2.54 27.57 3.48
CA GLU A 10 -1.53 26.79 2.77
C GLU A 10 -0.10 27.21 3.13
N ASP A 11 0.18 28.52 3.17
CA ASP A 11 1.49 29.06 3.52
C ASP A 11 1.85 28.74 4.99
N ALA A 12 0.87 28.87 5.88
CA ALA A 12 1.05 28.55 7.29
C ALA A 12 1.28 27.05 7.53
N ALA A 13 0.51 26.19 6.85
CA ALA A 13 0.68 24.74 6.92
C ALA A 13 2.03 24.28 6.36
N GLN A 14 2.46 24.86 5.23
CA GLN A 14 3.76 24.57 4.63
C GLN A 14 4.90 24.98 5.56
N ALA A 15 4.85 26.18 6.14
CA ALA A 15 5.86 26.64 7.08
C ALA A 15 5.96 25.72 8.31
N TYR A 16 4.81 25.33 8.87
CA TYR A 16 4.75 24.38 9.99
C TYR A 16 5.39 23.04 9.64
N GLU A 17 5.07 22.45 8.48
CA GLU A 17 5.66 21.18 8.06
C GLU A 17 7.17 21.26 7.87
N LEU A 18 7.67 22.37 7.31
CA LEU A 18 9.10 22.60 7.11
C LEU A 18 9.85 22.81 8.43
N ASP A 19 9.26 23.51 9.39
CA ASP A 19 9.79 23.61 10.76
C ASP A 19 9.92 22.22 11.39
N ARG A 20 8.90 21.36 11.22
CA ARG A 20 8.94 19.99 11.74
C ARG A 20 9.95 19.10 11.03
N VAL A 21 10.18 19.30 9.74
CA VAL A 21 11.27 18.62 9.01
C VAL A 21 12.63 19.06 9.56
N ALA A 22 12.84 20.36 9.75
CA ALA A 22 14.07 20.88 10.33
C ALA A 22 14.33 20.31 11.73
N GLU A 23 13.31 20.27 12.60
CA GLU A 23 13.39 19.66 13.92
C GLU A 23 13.79 18.17 13.84
N ARG A 24 13.12 17.39 12.99
CA ARG A 24 13.44 15.96 12.81
C ARG A 24 14.85 15.73 12.26
N ARG A 25 15.29 16.52 11.26
CA ARG A 25 16.66 16.47 10.73
C ARG A 25 17.68 16.77 11.83
N SER A 26 17.40 17.78 12.67
CA SER A 26 18.25 18.13 13.80
C SER A 26 18.46 16.93 14.73
N ARG A 27 17.39 16.18 15.04
CA ARG A 27 17.48 14.98 15.91
C ARG A 27 18.27 13.83 15.28
N VAL A 28 18.13 13.62 13.97
CA VAL A 28 18.80 12.51 13.26
C VAL A 28 20.27 12.82 12.98
N HIS A 29 20.59 14.05 12.59
CA HIS A 29 21.93 14.51 12.22
C HIS A 29 22.59 15.32 13.35
N SER A 30 22.13 15.14 14.59
CA SER A 30 22.74 15.79 15.75
C SER A 30 24.23 15.47 15.84
N PRO A 31 25.06 16.42 16.32
CA PRO A 31 26.43 16.13 16.70
C PRO A 31 26.51 14.95 17.67
N ARG A 32 27.68 14.32 17.76
CA ARG A 32 27.93 13.19 18.65
C ARG A 32 28.83 13.62 19.80
N ASP A 33 28.54 13.15 21.02
CA ASP A 33 29.38 13.39 22.20
C ASP A 33 30.70 12.60 22.13
N LYS A 34 31.56 12.75 23.14
CA LYS A 34 32.86 12.06 23.22
C LYS A 34 32.70 10.53 23.25
N GLU A 35 31.56 10.05 23.72
CA GLU A 35 31.21 8.64 23.76
C GLU A 35 30.54 8.18 22.45
N GLY A 36 30.28 9.08 21.51
CA GLY A 36 29.70 8.84 20.19
C GLY A 36 28.17 8.84 20.14
N ARG A 37 27.49 9.21 21.22
CA ARG A 37 26.03 9.26 21.33
C ARG A 37 25.48 10.55 20.70
N PRO A 38 24.30 10.52 20.06
CA PRO A 38 23.70 11.73 19.49
C PRO A 38 23.34 12.75 20.58
N THR A 39 23.81 13.99 20.44
CA THR A 39 23.46 15.10 21.33
C THR A 39 22.20 15.80 20.81
N VAL A 40 21.05 15.17 21.05
CA VAL A 40 19.75 15.65 20.57
C VAL A 40 19.48 17.06 21.08
N GLY A 41 19.28 18.01 20.16
CA GLY A 41 18.98 19.41 20.49
C GLY A 41 20.21 20.30 20.70
N ALA A 42 21.43 19.80 20.49
CA ALA A 42 22.65 20.62 20.58
C ALA A 42 22.77 21.63 19.42
N GLU A 43 22.35 21.25 18.21
CA GLU A 43 22.34 22.12 17.04
C GLU A 43 21.06 21.95 16.25
N ALA A 44 20.47 23.08 15.83
CA ALA A 44 19.29 23.11 14.99
C ALA A 44 19.70 23.11 13.50
N TRP A 45 19.15 22.16 12.74
CA TRP A 45 19.22 22.15 11.29
C TRP A 45 18.47 23.36 10.74
N LYS A 46 19.15 24.17 9.92
CA LYS A 46 18.56 25.36 9.31
C LYS A 46 18.21 25.06 7.85
N LEU A 47 16.92 25.12 7.52
CA LEU A 47 16.49 25.07 6.13
C LEU A 47 16.65 26.46 5.48
N PRO A 48 16.94 26.53 4.17
CA PRO A 48 17.06 27.80 3.46
C PRO A 48 15.79 28.64 3.57
N LYS A 49 15.97 29.91 3.88
CA LYS A 49 14.94 30.94 3.89
C LYS A 49 15.40 32.12 3.04
N ASP A 50 14.45 32.80 2.41
CA ASP A 50 14.70 34.06 1.72
C ASP A 50 14.91 35.23 2.70
N ASP A 51 15.25 36.41 2.18
CA ASP A 51 15.45 37.63 2.97
C ASP A 51 14.18 38.08 3.73
N ALA A 52 13.01 37.62 3.28
CA ALA A 52 11.72 37.85 3.92
C ALA A 52 11.38 36.81 5.01
N GLY A 53 12.27 35.84 5.26
CA GLY A 53 12.11 34.78 6.25
C GLY A 53 11.17 33.64 5.82
N LYS A 54 10.75 33.59 4.55
CA LYS A 54 9.97 32.48 3.99
C LYS A 54 10.89 31.35 3.58
N TYR A 55 10.42 30.12 3.77
CA TYR A 55 11.19 28.96 3.33
C TYR A 55 11.38 28.94 1.82
N GLU A 56 12.52 28.42 1.38
CA GLU A 56 12.80 28.09 -0.02
C GLU A 56 12.85 26.56 -0.20
N PRO A 57 11.71 25.87 -0.36
CA PRO A 57 11.65 24.40 -0.34
C PRO A 57 12.48 23.75 -1.45
N LEU A 58 12.57 24.39 -2.62
CA LEU A 58 13.37 23.92 -3.76
C LEU A 58 14.88 23.92 -3.47
N ARG A 59 15.33 24.69 -2.48
CA ARG A 59 16.73 24.71 -2.04
C ARG A 59 16.99 23.86 -0.80
N ALA A 60 15.95 23.29 -0.19
CA ALA A 60 16.03 22.58 1.08
C ALA A 60 16.50 21.11 0.98
N ASP A 61 16.81 20.63 -0.24
CA ASP A 61 17.23 19.26 -0.55
C ASP A 61 16.35 18.21 0.14
N LEU A 62 15.03 18.41 0.09
CA LEU A 62 14.05 17.55 0.75
C LEU A 62 13.78 16.30 -0.06
N VAL A 63 13.73 15.15 0.62
CA VAL A 63 13.44 13.86 -0.02
C VAL A 63 12.17 13.24 0.57
N GLY A 64 11.19 13.03 -0.29
CA GLY A 64 9.96 12.29 0.04
C GLY A 64 10.03 10.85 -0.46
N LEU A 65 9.51 9.92 0.34
CA LEU A 65 9.22 8.55 -0.08
C LEU A 65 7.71 8.33 -0.12
N ALA A 66 7.20 7.68 -1.17
CA ALA A 66 5.79 7.37 -1.30
C ALA A 66 5.57 5.85 -1.45
N PHE A 67 4.71 5.28 -0.61
CA PHE A 67 4.27 3.89 -0.70
C PHE A 67 2.85 3.78 -1.23
N SER A 68 2.73 3.20 -2.41
CA SER A 68 1.45 2.96 -3.08
C SER A 68 0.63 1.85 -2.41
N GLY A 69 -0.67 1.82 -2.73
CA GLY A 69 -1.63 0.81 -2.28
C GLY A 69 -1.44 -0.55 -2.95
N GLY A 70 -2.38 -1.47 -2.70
CA GLY A 70 -2.31 -2.85 -3.23
C GLY A 70 -2.28 -3.94 -2.15
N GLY A 71 -2.72 -3.61 -0.93
CA GLY A 71 -2.80 -4.55 0.20
C GLY A 71 -1.43 -5.10 0.61
N ILE A 72 -1.44 -6.33 1.15
CA ILE A 72 -0.24 -6.96 1.70
C ILE A 72 0.87 -7.19 0.66
N ARG A 73 0.53 -7.42 -0.62
CA ARG A 73 1.55 -7.57 -1.69
C ARG A 73 2.38 -6.31 -1.86
N SER A 74 1.73 -5.15 -1.87
CA SER A 74 2.42 -3.86 -1.93
C SER A 74 3.26 -3.63 -0.68
N ALA A 75 2.74 -3.95 0.51
CA ALA A 75 3.49 -3.85 1.76
C ALA A 75 4.79 -4.69 1.73
N THR A 76 4.74 -5.91 1.20
CA THR A 76 5.93 -6.76 1.06
C THR A 76 6.93 -6.23 0.04
N PHE A 77 6.47 -5.72 -1.10
CA PHE A 77 7.35 -5.09 -2.08
C PHE A 77 8.05 -3.85 -1.50
N ASN A 78 7.29 -3.00 -0.83
CA ASN A 78 7.82 -1.81 -0.15
C ASN A 78 8.78 -2.16 1.00
N LEU A 79 8.60 -3.29 1.69
CA LEU A 79 9.59 -3.80 2.64
C LEU A 79 10.93 -4.07 1.94
N GLY A 80 10.92 -4.68 0.75
CA GLY A 80 12.14 -4.88 -0.05
C GLY A 80 12.84 -3.56 -0.40
N ILE A 81 12.07 -2.52 -0.72
CA ILE A 81 12.60 -1.16 -0.93
C ILE A 81 13.23 -0.61 0.35
N LEU A 82 12.54 -0.73 1.50
CA LEU A 82 13.09 -0.29 2.79
C LEU A 82 14.38 -1.02 3.16
N GLN A 83 14.46 -2.32 2.88
CA GLN A 83 15.69 -3.11 3.10
C GLN A 83 16.83 -2.64 2.18
N ALA A 84 16.53 -2.30 0.92
CA ALA A 84 17.53 -1.75 0.00
C ALA A 84 18.00 -0.35 0.44
N LEU A 85 17.08 0.53 0.83
CA LEU A 85 17.40 1.85 1.39
C LEU A 85 18.19 1.74 2.68
N GLY A 86 17.84 0.78 3.53
CA GLY A 86 18.53 0.50 4.78
C GLY A 86 19.99 0.10 4.56
N ARG A 87 20.21 -0.83 3.63
CA ARG A 87 21.54 -1.25 3.17
C ARG A 87 22.37 -0.10 2.61
N LEU A 88 21.75 0.81 1.87
CA LEU A 88 22.42 1.99 1.31
C LEU A 88 22.57 3.14 2.33
N LYS A 89 22.10 2.96 3.57
CA LYS A 89 22.08 3.98 4.63
C LYS A 89 21.34 5.26 4.24
N LEU A 90 20.27 5.13 3.45
CA LEU A 90 19.51 6.27 2.92
C LEU A 90 18.26 6.62 3.74
N LEU A 91 17.87 5.83 4.74
CA LEU A 91 16.64 6.11 5.51
C LEU A 91 16.78 7.39 6.34
N THR A 92 17.98 7.74 6.80
CA THR A 92 18.25 9.01 7.51
C THR A 92 18.20 10.25 6.61
N ARG A 93 18.04 10.06 5.29
CA ARG A 93 17.93 11.14 4.30
C ARG A 93 16.49 11.41 3.88
N LEU A 94 15.52 10.61 4.33
CA LEU A 94 14.11 10.78 4.01
C LEU A 94 13.46 11.74 5.01
N ASP A 95 12.77 12.75 4.49
CA ASP A 95 12.13 13.80 5.28
C ASP A 95 10.62 13.62 5.40
N TYR A 96 10.03 12.96 4.41
CA TYR A 96 8.59 12.77 4.32
C TYR A 96 8.25 11.37 3.84
N LEU A 97 7.21 10.78 4.44
CA LEU A 97 6.69 9.49 4.05
C LEU A 97 5.19 9.62 3.76
N SER A 98 4.81 9.46 2.49
CA SER A 98 3.41 9.41 2.07
C SER A 98 3.00 7.96 1.84
N THR A 99 1.83 7.56 2.32
CA THR A 99 1.35 6.18 2.18
C THR A 99 -0.13 6.12 1.88
N VAL A 100 -0.56 5.10 1.14
CA VAL A 100 -1.98 4.83 0.87
C VAL A 100 -2.27 3.34 0.94
N SER A 101 -3.43 2.98 1.51
CA SER A 101 -3.93 1.58 1.58
C SER A 101 -2.86 0.60 2.10
N GLY A 102 -2.44 -0.38 1.30
CA GLY A 102 -1.39 -1.35 1.65
C GLY A 102 -0.03 -0.72 2.00
N GLY A 103 0.30 0.45 1.44
CA GLY A 103 1.47 1.23 1.84
C GLY A 103 1.36 1.75 3.28
N GLY A 104 0.14 1.96 3.77
CA GLY A 104 -0.12 2.36 5.15
C GLY A 104 0.27 1.28 6.16
N TYR A 105 0.14 0.00 5.81
CA TYR A 105 0.58 -1.09 6.69
C TYR A 105 2.08 -1.05 6.94
N ILE A 106 2.88 -0.93 5.88
CA ILE A 106 4.34 -0.90 6.01
C ILE A 106 4.82 0.44 6.59
N GLY A 107 4.16 1.55 6.24
CA GLY A 107 4.47 2.87 6.80
C GLY A 107 4.19 2.94 8.30
N GLY A 108 3.02 2.48 8.73
CA GLY A 108 2.65 2.40 10.14
C GLY A 108 3.55 1.46 10.93
N TRP A 109 3.91 0.31 10.34
CA TRP A 109 4.89 -0.61 10.92
C TRP A 109 6.26 0.06 11.12
N LEU A 110 6.79 0.73 10.10
CA LEU A 110 8.08 1.42 10.16
C LEU A 110 8.06 2.52 11.22
N ALA A 111 7.02 3.37 11.21
CA ALA A 111 6.85 4.45 12.19
C ALA A 111 6.77 3.91 13.63
N ALA A 112 6.02 2.82 13.84
CA ALA A 112 5.91 2.19 15.16
C ALA A 112 7.25 1.58 15.61
N TRP A 113 8.03 1.01 14.69
CA TRP A 113 9.36 0.47 15.00
C TRP A 113 10.35 1.58 15.37
N ILE A 114 10.38 2.68 14.60
CA ILE A 114 11.20 3.85 14.92
C ILE A 114 10.82 4.41 16.31
N ARG A 115 9.51 4.53 16.60
CA ARG A 115 9.05 5.01 17.92
C ARG A 115 9.53 4.13 19.07
N ARG A 116 9.40 2.80 18.95
CA ARG A 116 9.90 1.86 19.97
C ARG A 116 11.42 1.89 20.09
N ALA A 117 12.12 2.10 18.99
CA ALA A 117 13.58 2.24 19.00
C ALA A 117 14.05 3.53 19.71
N ASP A 118 13.17 4.52 19.91
CA ASP A 118 13.43 5.78 20.62
C ASP A 118 13.22 5.65 22.16
N GLU A 119 12.40 4.69 22.63
CA GLU A 119 12.01 4.53 24.05
C GLU A 119 13.19 4.20 24.97
N PRO A 120 13.41 4.87 26.13
CA PRO A 120 14.59 4.67 27.00
C PRO A 120 14.96 3.20 27.25
N GLY A 121 16.07 2.76 26.65
CA GLY A 121 16.63 1.42 26.83
C GLY A 121 17.64 1.33 27.99
N PRO A 122 18.17 0.13 28.28
CA PRO A 122 19.22 -0.04 29.28
C PRO A 122 20.45 0.83 28.97
N PRO A 123 21.27 1.18 29.98
CA PRO A 123 22.41 2.09 29.85
C PRO A 123 23.49 1.64 28.85
N SER A 124 23.45 0.39 28.39
CA SER A 124 24.27 -0.18 27.31
C SER A 124 23.80 0.18 25.89
N ARG A 125 22.91 1.17 25.75
CA ARG A 125 22.27 1.51 24.48
C ARG A 125 23.29 1.75 23.36
N PRO A 126 23.02 1.26 22.13
CA PRO A 126 23.86 1.55 20.99
C PRO A 126 23.97 3.06 20.74
N LYS A 127 25.11 3.49 20.20
CA LYS A 127 25.41 4.90 19.88
C LYS A 127 24.53 5.48 18.76
N TRP A 128 23.44 4.84 18.36
CA TRP A 128 22.66 5.18 17.17
C TRP A 128 21.41 5.98 17.52
N THR A 129 20.94 6.84 16.60
CA THR A 129 19.57 7.37 16.66
C THR A 129 18.55 6.25 16.41
N ALA A 130 17.28 6.47 16.76
CA ALA A 130 16.22 5.47 16.53
C ALA A 130 16.11 5.04 15.05
N VAL A 131 16.25 5.99 14.11
CA VAL A 131 16.21 5.71 12.67
C VAL A 131 17.44 4.91 12.24
N GLU A 132 18.64 5.26 12.72
CA GLU A 132 19.86 4.50 12.43
C GLU A 132 19.80 3.07 13.00
N ALA A 133 19.22 2.91 14.19
CA ALA A 133 18.99 1.60 14.78
C ALA A 133 18.07 0.77 13.88
N VAL A 134 16.89 1.26 13.50
CA VAL A 134 15.99 0.54 12.57
C VAL A 134 16.66 0.28 11.23
N GLN A 135 17.40 1.26 10.70
CA GLN A 135 18.14 1.14 9.44
C GLN A 135 19.15 -0.02 9.47
N SER A 136 19.89 -0.19 10.58
CA SER A 136 20.86 -1.27 10.74
C SER A 136 20.22 -2.67 10.76
N HIS A 137 19.00 -2.77 11.29
CA HIS A 137 18.22 -4.01 11.34
C HIS A 137 17.48 -4.32 10.03
N LEU A 138 17.33 -3.33 9.15
CA LEU A 138 16.74 -3.50 7.83
C LEU A 138 17.72 -4.06 6.79
N ASP A 139 19.03 -3.94 7.00
CA ASP A 139 20.04 -4.49 6.08
C ASP A 139 20.02 -6.03 6.14
N PRO A 140 19.63 -6.74 5.06
CA PRO A 140 19.59 -8.20 5.07
C PRO A 140 20.94 -8.87 5.26
N ARG A 141 22.07 -8.16 5.09
CA ARG A 141 23.43 -8.70 5.26
C ARG A 141 23.87 -8.74 6.71
N THR A 142 23.56 -7.71 7.49
CA THR A 142 23.79 -7.71 8.95
C THR A 142 22.91 -8.77 9.61
N ASN A 143 21.74 -9.01 9.02
CA ASN A 143 20.71 -9.92 9.51
C ASN A 143 20.84 -11.38 9.06
N ARG A 144 21.87 -11.71 8.29
CA ARG A 144 22.08 -13.05 7.69
C ARG A 144 23.17 -13.85 8.39
N MET A 145 23.44 -13.60 9.67
CA MET A 145 24.29 -14.52 10.45
C MET A 145 23.53 -15.81 10.79
N LYS A 146 23.69 -16.78 9.88
CA LYS A 146 23.53 -18.24 9.93
C LYS A 146 22.66 -18.84 11.04
N VAL A 147 21.53 -19.41 10.62
CA VAL A 147 20.91 -20.53 11.33
C VAL A 147 21.88 -21.73 11.22
N GLY A 148 22.59 -22.04 12.32
CA GLY A 148 23.43 -23.25 12.44
C GLY A 148 24.95 -23.07 12.57
N ASP A 149 25.47 -21.89 12.95
CA ASP A 149 26.91 -21.74 13.21
C ASP A 149 27.28 -22.24 14.63
N PRO A 150 28.14 -23.27 14.79
CA PRO A 150 28.54 -23.82 16.09
C PRO A 150 29.38 -22.88 16.96
N HIS A 151 29.76 -21.71 16.46
CA HIS A 151 30.55 -20.70 17.20
C HIS A 151 29.74 -19.44 17.53
N ALA A 152 28.43 -19.46 17.34
CA ALA A 152 27.53 -18.41 17.79
C ALA A 152 27.42 -18.41 19.33
N GLY A 153 28.12 -17.47 19.98
CA GLY A 153 27.93 -17.21 21.40
C GLY A 153 26.49 -16.73 21.71
N PRO A 154 26.05 -16.77 22.99
CA PRO A 154 24.71 -16.37 23.37
C PRO A 154 24.54 -14.86 23.13
N GLY A 155 23.93 -14.50 22.00
CA GLY A 155 23.75 -13.11 21.56
C GLY A 155 23.78 -12.86 20.06
N THR A 156 23.86 -13.88 19.20
CA THR A 156 23.79 -13.68 17.74
C THR A 156 22.35 -13.32 17.32
N GLU A 157 22.15 -12.04 17.00
CA GLU A 157 20.86 -11.47 16.60
C GLU A 157 20.36 -12.10 15.30
N SER A 158 19.30 -12.91 15.44
CA SER A 158 18.45 -13.37 14.36
C SER A 158 17.69 -12.20 13.72
N GLU A 159 17.19 -12.40 12.51
CA GLU A 159 16.31 -11.43 11.86
C GLU A 159 15.24 -10.88 12.83
N PRO A 160 15.05 -9.54 12.94
CA PRO A 160 14.06 -8.97 13.83
C PRO A 160 12.74 -9.65 13.57
N GLU A 161 12.12 -10.10 14.64
CA GLU A 161 10.85 -10.81 14.62
C GLU A 161 9.80 -10.06 13.77
N THR A 162 9.84 -8.73 13.79
CA THR A 162 8.98 -7.85 12.99
C THR A 162 9.17 -7.99 11.47
N VAL A 163 10.41 -8.12 10.99
CA VAL A 163 10.72 -8.35 9.56
C VAL A 163 10.38 -9.79 9.18
N HIS A 164 10.67 -10.74 10.08
CA HIS A 164 10.33 -12.14 9.90
C HIS A 164 8.82 -12.34 9.76
N HIS A 165 8.01 -11.74 10.64
CA HIS A 165 6.54 -11.80 10.58
C HIS A 165 6.00 -11.24 9.27
N LEU A 166 6.46 -10.07 8.83
CA LEU A 166 6.04 -9.49 7.55
C LEU A 166 6.38 -10.38 6.36
N ARG A 167 7.57 -11.00 6.36
CA ARG A 167 7.96 -11.94 5.31
C ARG A 167 7.12 -13.22 5.37
N ALA A 168 6.91 -13.79 6.55
CA ALA A 168 6.13 -15.01 6.76
C ALA A 168 4.66 -14.83 6.33
N HIS A 169 4.08 -13.66 6.58
CA HIS A 169 2.68 -13.33 6.28
C HIS A 169 2.51 -12.59 4.93
N SER A 170 3.58 -12.48 4.12
CA SER A 170 3.52 -11.90 2.77
C SER A 170 2.79 -12.78 1.72
N ARG A 171 2.60 -14.08 2.02
CA ARG A 171 1.91 -15.04 1.15
C ARG A 171 0.42 -15.09 1.48
N TYR A 172 -0.37 -14.23 0.82
CA TYR A 172 -1.80 -14.06 1.10
C TYR A 172 -2.73 -15.16 0.54
N LEU A 173 -2.32 -15.91 -0.49
CA LEU A 173 -3.21 -16.92 -1.10
C LEU A 173 -2.82 -18.36 -0.75
N ALA A 174 -1.53 -18.68 -0.61
CA ALA A 174 -1.10 -20.03 -0.23
C ALA A 174 0.24 -19.99 0.54
N PRO A 175 0.22 -19.98 1.88
CA PRO A 175 1.42 -19.98 2.71
C PRO A 175 2.32 -21.21 2.49
N ARG A 176 1.71 -22.37 2.19
CA ARG A 176 2.39 -23.62 1.84
C ARG A 176 1.75 -24.22 0.59
N PHE A 177 2.49 -24.28 -0.52
CA PHE A 177 2.14 -25.16 -1.63
C PHE A 177 2.42 -26.59 -1.17
N GLY A 178 1.35 -27.29 -0.80
CA GLY A 178 1.34 -28.72 -0.54
C GLY A 178 -0.09 -29.21 -0.73
N LEU A 179 -0.27 -30.35 -1.40
CA LEU A 179 -1.59 -30.96 -1.62
C LEU A 179 -2.34 -31.28 -0.32
N PHE A 180 -1.66 -31.23 0.82
CA PHE A 180 -2.20 -31.46 2.17
C PHE A 180 -2.31 -30.19 3.03
N SER A 181 -2.15 -29.00 2.44
CA SER A 181 -2.31 -27.72 3.16
C SER A 181 -3.78 -27.36 3.30
N VAL A 182 -4.22 -27.00 4.51
CA VAL A 182 -5.58 -26.50 4.77
C VAL A 182 -5.90 -25.29 3.88
N ASP A 183 -4.93 -24.37 3.71
CA ASP A 183 -5.11 -23.15 2.93
C ASP A 183 -5.37 -23.44 1.43
N PHE A 184 -4.72 -24.48 0.89
CA PHE A 184 -4.92 -24.91 -0.49
C PHE A 184 -6.34 -25.43 -0.71
N TRP A 185 -6.85 -26.23 0.22
CA TRP A 185 -8.22 -26.73 0.18
C TRP A 185 -9.24 -25.62 0.43
N THR A 186 -8.95 -24.64 1.29
CA THR A 186 -9.79 -23.46 1.48
C THR A 186 -9.90 -22.64 0.19
N LEU A 187 -8.80 -22.43 -0.55
CA LEU A 187 -8.84 -21.77 -1.85
C LEU A 187 -9.68 -22.54 -2.87
N ILE A 188 -9.49 -23.85 -2.98
CA ILE A 188 -10.30 -24.70 -3.87
C ILE A 188 -11.77 -24.59 -3.48
N ALA A 189 -12.09 -24.69 -2.20
CA ALA A 189 -13.47 -24.60 -1.72
C ALA A 189 -14.11 -23.24 -2.03
N ILE A 190 -13.38 -22.14 -1.84
CA ILE A 190 -13.85 -20.79 -2.19
C ILE A 190 -14.07 -20.67 -3.71
N TYR A 191 -13.12 -21.15 -4.51
CA TYR A 191 -13.23 -21.13 -5.97
C TYR A 191 -14.42 -21.94 -6.46
N VAL A 192 -14.57 -23.18 -5.98
CA VAL A 192 -15.66 -24.09 -6.33
C VAL A 192 -17.00 -23.50 -5.88
N ARG A 193 -17.09 -22.98 -4.65
CA ARG A 193 -18.30 -22.29 -4.16
C ARG A 193 -18.68 -21.12 -5.07
N ASN A 194 -17.73 -20.25 -5.42
CA ASN A 194 -18.00 -19.10 -6.28
C ASN A 194 -18.37 -19.54 -7.71
N LEU A 195 -17.74 -20.59 -8.22
CA LEU A 195 -18.07 -21.18 -9.52
C LEU A 195 -19.52 -21.70 -9.53
N PHE A 196 -19.94 -22.44 -8.50
CA PHE A 196 -21.32 -22.93 -8.40
C PHE A 196 -22.34 -21.81 -8.24
N ILE A 197 -22.06 -20.80 -7.40
CA ILE A 197 -22.96 -19.63 -7.26
C ILE A 197 -23.10 -18.91 -8.60
N ASN A 198 -21.98 -18.68 -9.30
CA ASN A 198 -22.02 -18.04 -10.62
C ASN A 198 -22.76 -18.90 -11.65
N LEU A 199 -22.55 -20.21 -11.66
CA LEU A 199 -23.27 -21.13 -12.56
C LEU A 199 -24.77 -21.15 -12.25
N LEU A 200 -25.18 -21.09 -10.99
CA LEU A 200 -26.59 -21.03 -10.58
C LEU A 200 -27.28 -19.74 -11.00
N VAL A 201 -26.54 -18.65 -11.26
CA VAL A 201 -27.11 -17.41 -11.78
C VAL A 201 -27.02 -17.36 -13.30
N VAL A 202 -25.84 -17.61 -13.86
CA VAL A 202 -25.56 -17.45 -15.29
C VAL A 202 -26.24 -18.54 -16.13
N ALA A 203 -26.25 -19.80 -15.67
CA ALA A 203 -26.83 -20.89 -16.47
C ALA A 203 -28.35 -20.74 -16.62
N PRO A 204 -29.15 -20.49 -15.55
CA PRO A 204 -30.58 -20.24 -15.72
C PRO A 204 -30.87 -18.98 -16.54
N ALA A 205 -30.09 -17.90 -16.37
CA ALA A 205 -30.26 -16.69 -17.18
C ALA A 205 -30.00 -16.96 -18.68
N ALA A 206 -28.96 -17.71 -19.00
CA ALA A 206 -28.66 -18.11 -20.38
C ALA A 206 -29.72 -19.04 -20.97
N LEU A 207 -30.23 -19.99 -20.17
CA LEU A 207 -31.33 -20.87 -20.57
C LEU A 207 -32.63 -20.10 -20.81
N LEU A 208 -32.97 -19.15 -19.94
CA LEU A 208 -34.12 -18.28 -20.11
C LEU A 208 -33.99 -17.45 -21.38
N LEU A 209 -32.82 -16.85 -21.64
CA LEU A 209 -32.57 -16.10 -22.86
C LEU A 209 -32.76 -16.96 -24.12
N ALA A 210 -32.20 -18.17 -24.11
CA ALA A 210 -32.34 -19.12 -25.22
C ALA A 210 -33.79 -19.57 -25.41
N LEU A 211 -34.52 -19.81 -24.31
CA LEU A 211 -35.94 -20.17 -24.33
C LEU A 211 -36.79 -19.02 -24.86
N THR A 212 -36.55 -17.79 -24.42
CA THR A 212 -37.23 -16.60 -24.93
C THR A 212 -37.00 -16.45 -26.43
N ALA A 213 -35.75 -16.58 -26.90
CA ALA A 213 -35.45 -16.55 -28.33
C ALA A 213 -36.22 -17.64 -29.11
N ARG A 214 -36.29 -18.86 -28.56
CA ARG A 214 -37.05 -19.97 -29.16
C ARG A 214 -38.56 -19.70 -29.20
N VAL A 215 -39.14 -19.17 -28.12
CA VAL A 215 -40.56 -18.82 -28.05
C VAL A 215 -40.89 -17.72 -29.05
N VAL A 216 -40.03 -16.70 -29.18
CA VAL A 216 -40.17 -15.62 -30.16
C VAL A 216 -40.18 -16.18 -31.58
N VAL A 217 -39.20 -17.02 -31.94
CA VAL A 217 -39.14 -17.67 -33.26
C VAL A 217 -40.38 -18.53 -33.52
N ALA A 218 -40.83 -19.31 -32.54
CA ALA A 218 -42.02 -20.15 -32.67
C ALA A 218 -43.31 -19.32 -32.80
N ALA A 219 -43.41 -18.19 -32.11
CA ALA A 219 -44.54 -17.27 -32.23
C ALA A 219 -44.59 -16.64 -33.63
N PHE A 220 -43.46 -16.16 -34.16
CA PHE A 220 -43.37 -15.65 -35.53
C PHE A 220 -43.74 -16.71 -36.58
N ALA A 221 -43.24 -17.94 -36.42
CA ALA A 221 -43.57 -19.04 -37.32
C ALA A 221 -45.09 -19.37 -37.36
N ARG A 222 -45.80 -19.16 -36.24
CA ARG A 222 -47.27 -19.33 -36.16
C ARG A 222 -48.05 -18.12 -36.68
N LEU A 223 -47.55 -16.91 -36.51
CA LEU A 223 -48.23 -15.68 -36.92
C LEU A 223 -48.12 -15.40 -38.42
N ALA A 224 -47.08 -15.91 -39.08
CA ALA A 224 -46.85 -15.73 -40.51
C ALA A 224 -46.51 -17.05 -41.21
N PRO A 225 -47.44 -18.04 -41.23
CA PRO A 225 -47.19 -19.31 -41.89
C PRO A 225 -47.03 -19.09 -43.40
N GLY A 226 -45.84 -19.38 -43.93
CA GLY A 226 -45.57 -19.37 -45.37
C GLY A 226 -45.19 -18.02 -46.00
N SER A 227 -45.09 -16.92 -45.25
CA SER A 227 -44.72 -15.60 -45.79
C SER A 227 -43.49 -14.98 -45.08
N PRO A 228 -42.27 -15.19 -45.61
CA PRO A 228 -41.04 -14.71 -44.96
C PRO A 228 -40.97 -13.18 -44.84
N LEU A 229 -41.56 -12.44 -45.79
CA LEU A 229 -41.62 -10.97 -45.74
C LEU A 229 -42.44 -10.44 -44.56
N LEU A 230 -43.60 -11.05 -44.26
CA LEU A 230 -44.44 -10.66 -43.14
C LEU A 230 -43.73 -10.95 -41.80
N GLY A 231 -42.99 -12.07 -41.72
CA GLY A 231 -42.15 -12.40 -40.56
C GLY A 231 -41.09 -11.34 -40.26
N TRP A 232 -40.35 -10.88 -41.28
CA TRP A 232 -39.34 -9.83 -41.12
C TRP A 232 -39.92 -8.47 -40.71
N VAL A 233 -41.08 -8.09 -41.27
CA VAL A 233 -41.78 -6.84 -40.89
C VAL A 233 -42.21 -6.88 -39.43
N LEU A 234 -42.83 -7.98 -38.99
CA LEU A 234 -43.27 -8.12 -37.59
C LEU A 234 -42.06 -8.19 -36.62
N PHE A 235 -40.95 -8.81 -37.01
CA PHE A 235 -39.71 -8.82 -36.23
C PHE A 235 -39.11 -7.41 -36.08
N GLY A 236 -39.04 -6.64 -37.17
CA GLY A 236 -38.58 -5.25 -37.12
C GLY A 236 -39.44 -4.37 -36.21
N ALA A 237 -40.76 -4.51 -36.29
CA ALA A 237 -41.69 -3.79 -35.40
C ALA A 237 -41.50 -4.17 -33.92
N PHE A 238 -41.26 -5.46 -33.63
CA PHE A 238 -40.99 -5.93 -32.27
C PHE A 238 -39.68 -5.35 -31.70
N VAL A 239 -38.60 -5.31 -32.48
CA VAL A 239 -37.32 -4.73 -32.05
C VAL A 239 -37.44 -3.23 -31.77
N VAL A 240 -38.14 -2.49 -32.63
CA VAL A 240 -38.39 -1.04 -32.44
C VAL A 240 -39.19 -0.79 -31.17
N LEU A 241 -40.23 -1.60 -30.90
CA LEU A 241 -41.03 -1.50 -29.66
C LEU A 241 -40.19 -1.79 -28.40
N LEU A 242 -39.33 -2.81 -28.44
CA LEU A 242 -38.43 -3.12 -27.33
C LEU A 242 -37.43 -2.00 -27.06
N LEU A 243 -36.81 -1.44 -28.10
CA LEU A 243 -35.89 -0.31 -27.98
C LEU A 243 -36.60 0.95 -27.47
N GLY A 244 -37.82 1.22 -27.96
CA GLY A 244 -38.64 2.33 -27.50
C GLY A 244 -39.04 2.19 -26.02
N ALA A 245 -39.45 1.00 -25.59
CA ALA A 245 -39.76 0.71 -24.20
C ALA A 245 -38.54 0.88 -23.28
N HIS A 246 -37.36 0.45 -23.72
CA HIS A 246 -36.12 0.61 -22.96
C HIS A 246 -35.71 2.08 -22.77
N VAL A 247 -35.92 2.92 -23.80
CA VAL A 247 -35.67 4.37 -23.72
C VAL A 247 -36.69 5.05 -22.80
N ALA A 248 -37.95 4.62 -22.81
CA ALA A 248 -38.99 5.17 -21.95
C ALA A 248 -38.77 4.84 -20.46
N VAL A 249 -38.24 3.65 -20.14
CA VAL A 249 -37.95 3.23 -18.75
C VAL A 249 -36.70 3.91 -18.16
N ARG A 250 -35.85 4.51 -19.00
CA ARG A 250 -34.63 5.22 -18.57
C ARG A 250 -34.79 6.73 -18.36
N ARG A 251 -35.99 7.28 -18.58
CA ARG A 251 -36.35 8.67 -18.23
C ARG A 251 -37.12 8.68 -16.92
#